data_AF-A0A960HZM5-F1
#
_entry.id   AF-A0A960HZM5-F1
#
_cell.length_a   1.000
_cell.length_b   1.000
_cell.length_c   1.000
_cell.angle_alpha   90.00
_cell.angle_beta   90.00
_cell.angle_gamma   90.00
#
_symmetry.space_group_name_H-M   'P 1'
#
loop_
_entity.id
_entity.type
_entity.pdbx_description
1 polymer ?
#
loop_
_entity_poly.entity_id
_entity_poly.type
_entity_poly.pdbx_seq_one_letter_code
_entity_poly.pdbx_strand_id
1 'polypeptide(L)' 'MTQLLRVQNFMLSTDGFGSGEGQSLERPFGHADPAQLASWAGATASWPNRTDPGGTRGLDDYFTRDFTN' A
#
# COMPACT_ATOMS: atom_id res chain seq x y z
N MET A 1 6.68 18.04 21.21
CA MET A 1 5.79 18.15 20.04
C MET A 1 4.91 16.90 20.01
N THR A 2 3.61 17.04 19.82
CA THR A 2 2.68 15.91 19.72
C THR A 2 2.72 15.35 18.30
N GLN A 3 2.79 14.02 18.13
CA GLN A 3 2.71 13.36 16.82
C GLN A 3 1.34 13.67 16.16
N LEU A 4 1.34 14.18 14.92
CA LEU A 4 0.10 14.50 14.19
C LEU A 4 -0.29 13.44 13.15
N LEU A 5 0.68 12.77 12.52
CA LEU A 5 0.45 11.77 11.48
C LEU A 5 1.47 10.62 11.61
N ARG A 6 1.01 9.38 11.42
CA ARG A 6 1.85 8.20 11.25
C ARG A 6 1.39 7.48 9.99
N VAL A 7 2.30 7.24 9.06
CA VAL A 7 2.09 6.38 7.89
C VAL A 7 2.71 5.04 8.22
N GLN A 8 1.91 3.97 8.15
CA GLN A 8 2.42 2.61 8.42
C GLN A 8 3.15 2.05 7.19
N ASN A 9 2.50 2.12 6.03
CA ASN A 9 3.03 1.57 4.78
C ASN A 9 2.98 2.64 3.69
N PHE A 10 4.09 2.81 2.97
CA PHE A 10 4.21 3.73 1.85
C PHE A 10 4.94 3.02 0.71
N MET A 11 4.48 3.21 -0.52
CA MET A 11 4.96 2.48 -1.68
C MET A 11 5.62 3.44 -2.66
N LEU A 12 6.77 3.03 -3.18
CA LEU A 12 7.55 3.77 -4.16
C LEU A 12 7.95 2.82 -5.28
N SER A 13 7.97 3.33 -6.50
CA SER A 13 8.63 2.68 -7.63
C SER A 13 10.15 2.61 -7.39
N THR A 14 10.84 1.79 -8.19
CA THR A 14 12.30 1.65 -8.11
C THR A 14 13.05 2.95 -8.43
N ASP A 15 12.46 3.80 -9.27
CA ASP A 15 12.94 5.13 -9.62
C ASP A 15 12.40 6.26 -8.71
N GLY A 16 11.65 5.91 -7.66
CA GLY A 16 11.46 6.78 -6.49
C GLY A 16 10.17 7.60 -6.46
N PHE A 17 9.10 7.19 -7.14
CA PHE A 17 7.81 7.89 -7.11
C PHE A 17 6.68 7.03 -6.52
N GLY A 18 5.75 7.67 -5.78
CA GLY A 18 4.52 7.04 -5.26
C GLY A 18 3.30 7.28 -6.15
N SER A 19 3.37 8.30 -7.01
CA SER A 19 2.41 8.64 -8.06
C SER A 19 3.19 9.18 -9.26
N GLY A 20 2.78 8.81 -10.47
CA GLY A 20 3.42 9.26 -11.70
C GLY A 20 2.89 10.61 -12.18
N GLU A 21 3.46 11.10 -13.27
CA GLU A 21 2.97 12.30 -13.96
C GLU A 21 1.56 12.12 -14.54
N GLY A 22 0.87 13.23 -14.78
CA GLY A 22 -0.47 13.24 -15.39
C GLY A 22 -1.60 12.87 -14.43
N GLN A 23 -1.46 13.21 -13.14
CA GLN A 23 -2.51 12.97 -12.14
C GLN A 23 -3.77 13.77 -12.45
N SER A 24 -4.92 13.13 -12.32
CA SER A 24 -6.24 13.76 -12.36
C SER A 24 -7.17 13.10 -11.34
N LEU A 25 -8.41 13.58 -11.21
CA LEU A 25 -9.40 12.92 -10.36
C LEU A 25 -9.73 11.51 -10.87
N GLU A 26 -9.72 11.31 -12.18
CA GLU A 26 -9.97 10.03 -12.85
C GLU A 26 -8.73 9.11 -12.82
N ARG A 27 -7.53 9.69 -12.72
CA ARG A 27 -6.26 8.95 -12.60
C ARG A 27 -5.39 9.50 -11.47
N PRO A 28 -5.70 9.20 -10.20
CA PRO A 28 -5.01 9.80 -9.05
C PRO A 28 -3.51 9.50 -8.98
N PHE A 29 -3.08 8.36 -9.54
CA PHE A 29 -1.69 7.92 -9.59
C PHE A 29 -0.99 8.27 -10.92
N GLY A 30 -1.67 9.02 -11.81
CA GLY A 30 -1.12 9.40 -13.12
C GLY A 30 -0.85 8.17 -14.00
N HIS A 31 0.38 8.09 -14.52
CA HIS A 31 0.86 6.92 -15.28
C HIS A 31 1.29 5.74 -14.40
N ALA A 32 1.39 5.89 -13.07
CA ALA A 32 1.76 4.79 -12.20
C ALA A 32 0.63 3.76 -12.10
N ASP A 33 0.99 2.48 -12.01
CA ASP A 33 0.05 1.40 -11.71
C ASP A 33 0.00 1.14 -10.19
N PRO A 34 -1.05 1.60 -9.48
CA PRO A 34 -1.15 1.38 -8.04
C PRO A 34 -1.31 -0.10 -7.67
N ALA A 35 -1.85 -0.95 -8.56
CA ALA A 35 -2.00 -2.38 -8.28
C ALA A 35 -0.64 -3.09 -8.26
N GLN A 36 0.31 -2.67 -9.11
CA GLN A 36 1.69 -3.16 -9.04
C GLN A 36 2.39 -2.70 -7.76
N LEU A 37 2.28 -1.41 -7.42
CA LEU A 37 2.86 -0.85 -6.20
C LEU A 37 2.35 -1.57 -4.94
N ALA A 38 1.05 -1.89 -4.90
CA ALA A 38 0.39 -2.53 -3.76
C ALA A 38 0.35 -4.05 -3.80
N SER A 39 0.96 -4.69 -4.80
CA SER A 39 0.85 -6.14 -5.01
C SER A 39 1.29 -6.99 -3.82
N TRP A 40 2.36 -6.58 -3.13
CA TRP A 40 2.86 -7.24 -1.92
C TRP A 40 1.81 -7.29 -0.81
N ALA A 41 1.14 -6.16 -0.54
CA ALA A 41 0.13 -6.05 0.51
C ALA A 41 -1.21 -6.68 0.09
N GLY A 42 -1.59 -6.54 -1.19
CA GLY A 42 -2.84 -7.09 -1.73
C GLY A 42 -2.92 -8.62 -1.63
N ALA A 43 -1.78 -9.31 -1.66
CA ALA A 43 -1.70 -10.75 -1.51
C ALA A 43 -1.90 -11.26 -0.07
N THR A 44 -1.81 -10.36 0.92
CA THR A 44 -1.87 -10.72 2.35
C THR A 44 -3.29 -10.98 2.83
N ALA A 45 -3.43 -11.76 3.90
CA ALA A 45 -4.72 -12.00 4.55
C ALA A 45 -5.23 -10.75 5.30
N SER A 46 -4.36 -9.80 5.63
CA SER A 46 -4.68 -8.54 6.30
C SER A 46 -4.81 -7.34 5.35
N TRP A 47 -4.89 -7.55 4.02
CA TRP A 47 -5.18 -6.46 3.08
C TRP A 47 -6.44 -5.69 3.49
N PRO A 48 -6.39 -4.35 3.56
CA PRO A 48 -7.55 -3.54 3.93
C PRO A 48 -8.78 -3.86 3.06
N ASN A 49 -9.91 -4.10 3.72
CA ASN A 49 -11.20 -4.39 3.08
C ASN A 49 -11.29 -5.72 2.29
N ARG A 50 -10.37 -6.67 2.49
CA ARG A 50 -10.53 -8.03 1.93
C ARG A 50 -11.77 -8.71 2.56
N THR A 51 -12.72 -9.13 1.71
CA THR A 51 -13.92 -9.89 2.12
C THR A 51 -13.81 -11.38 1.81
N ASP A 52 -13.00 -11.74 0.82
CA ASP A 52 -12.86 -13.13 0.37
C ASP A 52 -11.95 -13.92 1.31
N PRO A 53 -12.23 -15.23 1.54
CA PRO A 53 -11.32 -16.10 2.25
C PRO A 53 -9.98 -16.23 1.50
N GLY A 54 -8.89 -16.28 2.25
CA GLY A 54 -7.53 -16.53 1.73
C GLY A 54 -6.54 -15.42 2.07
N GLY A 55 -5.45 -15.37 1.30
CA GLY A 55 -4.31 -14.49 1.54
C GLY A 55 -3.25 -15.16 2.40
N THR A 56 -2.01 -14.67 2.28
CA THR A 56 -0.87 -15.26 2.99
C THR A 56 -0.76 -14.70 4.41
N ARG A 57 -0.22 -15.51 5.34
CA ARG A 57 0.15 -15.13 6.72
C ARG A 57 1.67 -15.12 6.89
N GLY A 58 2.36 -14.42 5.99
CA GLY A 58 3.81 -14.33 5.93
C GLY A 58 4.37 -13.01 6.48
N LEU A 59 5.61 -12.68 6.08
CA LEU A 59 6.28 -11.44 6.47
C LEU A 59 5.52 -10.19 5.98
N ASP A 60 5.04 -10.21 4.75
CA ASP A 60 4.26 -9.10 4.18
C ASP A 60 2.96 -8.85 4.97
N ASP A 61 2.30 -9.93 5.42
CA ASP A 61 1.10 -9.85 6.25
C ASP A 61 1.40 -9.31 7.65
N TYR A 62 2.56 -9.66 8.20
CA TYR A 62 3.05 -9.09 9.45
C TYR A 62 3.21 -7.57 9.34
N PHE A 63 3.88 -7.07 8.31
CA PHE A 63 4.03 -5.62 8.08
C PHE A 63 2.71 -4.93 7.71
N THR A 64 1.79 -5.63 7.05
CA THR A 64 0.46 -5.08 6.73
C THR A 64 -0.38 -4.86 8.00
N ARG A 65 -0.34 -5.78 8.97
CA ARG A 65 -1.25 -5.75 10.14
C ARG A 65 -0.67 -5.10 11.40
N ASP A 66 0.66 -5.02 11.52
CA ASP A 66 1.29 -4.52 12.74
C ASP A 66 1.47 -3.00 12.70
N PHE A 67 0.46 -2.28 13.20
CA PHE A 67 0.47 -0.81 13.31
C PHE A 67 1.14 -0.29 14.59
N THR A 68 1.52 -1.19 15.50
CA THR A 68 1.91 -0.82 16.87
C THR A 68 3.37 -0.39 16.94
N ASN A 69 4.19 -0.89 16.02
CA ASN A 69 5.59 -0.50 15.85
C ASN A 69 5.70 0.75 14.96
#